data_AF-A0A957ZSP3-F1
#
_entry.id   AF-A0A957ZSP3-F1
#
_cell.length_a   1.000
_cell.length_b   1.000
_cell.length_c   1.000
_cell.angle_alpha   90.00
_cell.angle_beta   90.00
_cell.angle_gamma   90.00
#
_symmetry.space_group_name_H-M   'P 1'
#
loop_
_entity.id
_entity.type
_entity.pdbx_description
1 polymer ?
#
loop_
_entity_poly.entity_id
_entity_poly.type
_entity_poly.pdbx_seq_one_letter_code
_entity_poly.pdbx_strand_id
1 'polypeptide(L)'
;MKQIPVFPFTAIVGQEELKLALQLCVIDPKIGGVLVMGHRGTAKSTIVRSLADLLPPMAYRTDCPYRCDPAAPSPDCPHCTTHPAAPDLVAAGPVPVTDLPLGATEDR
;
A
#
# COMPACT_ATOMS: atom_id res chain seq x y z
N MET A 1 2.45 -18.33 3.78
CA MET A 1 3.44 -17.23 3.67
C MET A 1 4.06 -17.02 5.04
N LYS A 2 5.38 -17.17 5.16
CA LYS A 2 6.10 -16.88 6.40
C LYS A 2 6.13 -15.36 6.55
N GLN A 3 5.41 -14.80 7.53
CA GLN A 3 5.49 -13.37 7.82
C GLN A 3 6.93 -13.04 8.17
N ILE A 4 7.56 -12.19 7.37
CA ILE A 4 8.84 -11.59 7.73
C ILE A 4 8.50 -10.59 8.84
N PRO A 5 9.08 -10.71 10.04
CA PRO A 5 8.76 -9.82 11.14
C PRO A 5 9.10 -8.38 10.73
N VAL A 6 8.09 -7.51 10.73
CA VAL A 6 8.22 -6.08 10.45
C VAL A 6 8.48 -5.36 11.77
N PHE A 7 9.34 -4.33 11.74
CA PHE A 7 9.61 -3.53 12.93
C PHE A 7 8.34 -2.73 13.32
N PRO A 8 7.90 -2.69 14.59
CA PRO A 8 6.64 -2.04 14.98
C PRO A 8 6.63 -0.51 14.77
N PHE A 9 5.50 0.04 14.30
CA PHE A 9 5.41 1.46 13.90
C PHE A 9 5.61 2.40 15.08
N THR A 10 5.03 2.04 16.22
CA THR A 10 5.12 2.78 17.48
C THR A 10 6.51 2.70 18.12
N ALA A 11 7.32 1.70 17.77
CA ALA A 11 8.68 1.55 18.29
C ALA A 11 9.72 2.39 17.53
N ILE A 12 9.34 3.02 16.41
CA ILE A 12 10.23 3.90 15.63
C ILE A 12 10.36 5.22 16.40
N VAL A 13 11.58 5.56 16.80
CA VAL A 13 11.86 6.79 17.55
C VAL A 13 12.05 7.97 16.58
N GLY A 14 11.43 9.10 16.89
CA GLY A 14 11.48 10.31 16.07
C GLY A 14 10.65 10.22 14.79
N GLN A 15 11.00 11.03 13.79
CA GLN A 15 10.28 11.13 12.50
C GLN A 15 8.81 11.52 12.64
N GLU A 16 8.48 12.34 13.63
CA GLU A 16 7.09 12.70 13.96
C GLU A 16 6.34 13.35 12.78
N GLU A 17 7.02 14.19 12.00
CA GLU A 17 6.45 14.79 10.79
C GLU A 17 6.12 13.74 9.72
N LEU A 18 7.01 12.75 9.52
CA LEU A 18 6.77 11.67 8.56
C LEU A 18 5.66 10.73 9.03
N LYS A 19 5.64 10.37 10.32
CA LYS A 19 4.56 9.56 10.90
C LYS A 19 3.21 10.24 10.70
N LEU A 20 3.13 11.54 11.02
CA LEU A 20 1.92 12.33 10.85
C LEU A 20 1.49 12.38 9.38
N ALA A 21 2.40 12.69 8.46
CA ALA A 21 2.09 12.76 7.04
C ALA A 21 1.52 11.43 6.52
N LEU A 22 2.13 10.30 6.90
CA LEU A 22 1.66 8.98 6.51
C LEU A 22 0.29 8.64 7.13
N GLN A 23 0.07 8.97 8.41
CA GLN A 23 -1.22 8.78 9.07
C GLN A 23 -2.33 9.58 8.40
N LEU A 24 -2.06 10.83 8.00
CA LEU A 24 -3.01 11.65 7.28
C LEU A 24 -3.38 11.04 5.93
N CYS A 25 -2.40 10.55 5.16
CA CYS A 25 -2.68 9.88 3.87
C CYS A 25 -3.49 8.58 4.03
N VAL A 26 -3.35 7.88 5.16
CA VAL A 26 -4.20 6.71 5.47
C VAL A 26 -5.64 7.13 5.79
N ILE A 27 -5.81 8.24 6.52
CA ILE A 27 -7.13 8.75 6.92
C ILE A 27 -7.88 9.34 5.71
N ASP A 28 -7.20 10.16 4.92
CA ASP A 28 -7.76 10.77 3.70
C ASP A 28 -6.83 10.54 2.50
N PRO A 29 -7.13 9.52 1.67
CA PRO A 29 -6.38 9.25 0.45
C PRO A 29 -6.41 10.40 -0.57
N LYS A 30 -7.34 11.36 -0.47
CA LYS A 30 -7.40 12.51 -1.41
C LYS A 30 -6.24 13.48 -1.24
N ILE A 31 -5.47 13.36 -0.16
CA ILE A 31 -4.20 14.08 0.02
C ILE A 31 -3.20 13.67 -1.08
N GLY A 32 -3.35 12.49 -1.69
CA GLY A 32 -2.54 12.01 -2.80
C GLY A 32 -1.40 11.12 -2.31
N GLY A 33 -0.32 11.73 -1.79
CA GLY A 33 0.83 10.95 -1.31
C GLY A 33 1.88 11.78 -0.60
N VAL A 34 2.90 11.09 -0.06
CA VAL A 34 3.99 11.70 0.70
C VAL A 34 5.32 11.47 -0.01
N LEU A 35 6.01 12.56 -0.37
CA LEU A 35 7.39 12.49 -0.85
C LEU A 35 8.36 12.59 0.33
N VAL A 36 9.09 11.50 0.61
CA VAL A 36 10.01 11.42 1.75
C VAL A 36 11.45 11.57 1.30
N MET A 37 12.09 12.69 1.63
CA MET A 37 13.50 12.95 1.33
C MET A 37 14.39 12.76 2.57
N GLY A 38 15.65 12.36 2.38
CA GLY A 38 16.65 12.37 3.45
C GLY A 38 17.80 11.38 3.23
N HIS A 39 18.76 11.37 4.16
CA HIS A 39 19.94 10.51 4.07
C HIS A 39 19.62 9.01 4.12
N ARG A 40 20.50 8.19 3.52
CA ARG A 40 20.44 6.73 3.65
C ARG A 40 20.57 6.34 5.14
N GLY A 41 19.94 5.24 5.54
CA GLY A 41 20.01 4.74 6.93
C GLY A 41 19.03 5.39 7.91
N THR A 42 18.12 6.26 7.46
CA THR A 42 17.09 6.90 8.31
C THR A 42 15.77 6.12 8.39
N ALA A 43 15.76 4.83 8.08
CA ALA A 43 14.57 3.96 8.22
C ALA A 43 13.29 4.40 7.45
N LYS A 44 13.39 5.28 6.43
CA LYS A 44 12.25 5.76 5.62
C LYS A 44 11.41 4.62 5.02
N SER A 45 12.06 3.58 4.50
CA SER A 45 11.35 2.44 3.90
C SER A 45 10.86 1.44 4.96
N THR A 46 11.44 1.48 6.17
CA THR A 46 11.02 0.69 7.33
C THR A 46 9.71 1.21 7.89
N ILE A 47 9.57 2.53 8.07
CA ILE A 47 8.33 3.13 8.60
C ILE A 47 7.13 2.88 7.68
N VAL A 48 7.32 2.91 6.35
CA VAL A 48 6.26 2.60 5.38
C VAL A 48 5.81 1.14 5.49
N ARG A 49 6.75 0.19 5.53
CA ARG A 49 6.42 -1.24 5.69
C ARG A 49 5.75 -1.52 7.04
N SER A 50 6.22 -0.85 8.08
CA SER A 50 5.67 -0.91 9.43
C SER A 50 4.22 -0.40 9.51
N LEU A 51 3.92 0.69 8.81
CA LEU A 51 2.56 1.21 8.71
C LEU A 51 1.65 0.23 7.97
N ALA A 52 2.10 -0.34 6.85
CA ALA A 52 1.30 -1.30 6.08
C ALA A 52 0.94 -2.57 6.88
N ASP A 53 1.85 -3.02 7.76
CA ASP A 53 1.62 -4.16 8.67
C ASP A 53 0.60 -3.83 9.78
N LEU A 54 0.48 -2.55 10.16
CA LEU A 54 -0.47 -2.08 11.16
C LEU A 54 -1.91 -1.97 10.62
N LEU A 55 -2.06 -1.79 9.30
CA LEU A 55 -3.37 -1.58 8.68
C LEU A 55 -4.21 -2.87 8.66
N PRO A 56 -5.54 -2.74 8.76
CA PRO A 56 -6.42 -3.90 8.66
C PRO A 56 -6.28 -4.58 7.29
N PRO A 57 -6.53 -5.89 7.20
CA PRO A 57 -6.56 -6.59 5.93
C PRO A 57 -7.57 -5.96 4.97
N MET A 58 -7.19 -5.81 3.71
CA MET A 58 -8.06 -5.30 2.65
C MET A 58 -8.67 -6.46 1.85
N ALA A 59 -9.91 -6.29 1.40
CA ALA A 59 -10.53 -7.21 0.45
C ALA A 59 -9.97 -6.95 -0.95
N TYR A 60 -9.71 -8.01 -1.71
CA TYR A 60 -9.22 -7.91 -3.08
C TYR A 60 -9.71 -9.07 -3.94
N ARG A 61 -9.74 -8.82 -5.25
CA ARG A 61 -10.01 -9.82 -6.29
C ARG A 61 -8.82 -10.77 -6.46
N THR A 62 -9.01 -12.08 -6.26
CA THR A 62 -7.93 -13.08 -6.35
C THR A 62 -7.45 -13.35 -7.76
N ASP A 63 -8.29 -13.07 -8.76
CA ASP A 63 -7.99 -13.17 -10.18
C ASP A 63 -7.27 -11.94 -10.74
N CYS A 64 -7.35 -10.80 -10.05
CA CYS A 64 -6.75 -9.55 -10.53
C CYS A 64 -5.30 -9.41 -10.05
N PRO A 65 -4.30 -9.29 -10.96
CA PRO A 65 -2.90 -9.10 -10.57
C PRO A 65 -2.66 -7.78 -9.82
N TYR A 66 -3.53 -6.78 -10.04
CA TYR A 66 -3.50 -5.48 -9.36
C TYR A 66 -4.25 -5.46 -8.03
N ARG A 67 -4.87 -6.58 -7.62
CA ARG A 67 -5.64 -6.71 -6.37
C ARG A 67 -6.67 -5.60 -6.18
N CYS A 68 -7.44 -5.29 -7.23
CA CYS A 68 -8.50 -4.28 -7.16
C CYS A 68 -9.55 -4.62 -6.10
N ASP A 69 -10.17 -3.58 -5.54
CA ASP A 69 -11.33 -3.69 -4.66
C ASP A 69 -12.48 -4.44 -5.38
N PRO A 70 -13.04 -5.51 -4.79
CA PRO A 70 -14.17 -6.24 -5.37
C PRO A 70 -15.45 -5.40 -5.50
N ALA A 71 -15.68 -4.45 -4.58
CA ALA A 71 -16.87 -3.59 -4.58
C ALA A 71 -16.71 -2.37 -5.50
N ALA A 72 -15.48 -1.90 -5.69
CA ALA A 72 -15.16 -0.73 -6.50
C ALA A 72 -13.86 -0.92 -7.31
N PRO A 73 -13.86 -1.78 -8.35
CA PRO A 73 -12.66 -2.01 -9.14
C PRO A 73 -12.21 -0.72 -9.86
N SER A 74 -10.90 -0.56 -10.03
CA SER A 74 -10.36 0.60 -10.76
C SER A 74 -10.86 0.62 -12.20
N PRO A 75 -11.35 1.77 -12.70
CA PRO A 75 -11.82 1.90 -14.08
C PRO A 75 -10.70 1.68 -15.11
N ASP A 76 -9.44 1.94 -14.72
CA ASP A 76 -8.27 1.83 -15.59
C ASP A 76 -7.58 0.47 -15.48
N CYS A 77 -8.15 -0.48 -14.75
CA CYS A 77 -7.56 -1.81 -14.60
C CYS A 77 -7.75 -2.63 -15.90
N PRO A 78 -6.67 -3.04 -16.61
CA PRO A 78 -6.79 -3.78 -17.86
C PRO A 78 -7.37 -5.19 -17.67
N HIS A 79 -7.30 -5.73 -16.45
CA HIS A 79 -7.88 -7.03 -16.10
C HIS A 79 -9.37 -6.92 -15.75
N CYS A 80 -9.76 -5.98 -14.88
CA CYS A 80 -11.15 -5.89 -14.42
C CYS A 80 -12.11 -5.39 -15.50
N THR A 81 -11.61 -4.64 -16.49
CA THR A 81 -12.39 -4.18 -17.64
C THR A 81 -12.75 -5.30 -18.62
N THR A 82 -11.92 -6.33 -18.72
CA THR A 82 -12.12 -7.49 -19.61
C THR A 82 -12.72 -8.70 -18.88
N HIS A 83 -12.52 -8.79 -17.56
CA HIS A 83 -13.01 -9.88 -16.71
C HIS A 83 -13.99 -9.34 -15.64
N PRO A 84 -15.31 -9.41 -15.87
CA PRO A 84 -16.30 -8.98 -14.90
C PRO A 84 -16.18 -9.74 -13.58
N ALA A 85 -16.58 -9.10 -12.48
CA ALA A 85 -16.42 -9.65 -11.14
C ALA A 85 -17.21 -10.94 -10.96
N ALA A 86 -16.51 -12.02 -10.57
CA ALA A 86 -17.15 -13.22 -10.05
C ALA A 86 -17.15 -13.16 -8.51
N PRO A 87 -18.29 -13.41 -7.84
CA PRO A 87 -18.41 -13.28 -6.38
C PRO A 87 -17.49 -14.24 -5.60
N ASP A 88 -17.11 -15.37 -6.20
CA ASP A 88 -16.29 -16.39 -5.56
C ASP A 88 -14.78 -16.08 -5.55
N LEU A 89 -14.38 -14.95 -6.16
CA LEU A 89 -12.97 -14.56 -6.35
C LEU A 89 -12.55 -13.43 -5.41
N VAL A 90 -13.03 -13.45 -4.17
CA VAL A 90 -12.70 -12.45 -3.15
C VAL A 90 -11.90 -13.08 -2.01
N ALA A 91 -10.79 -12.46 -1.67
CA ALA A 91 -10.01 -12.79 -0.48
C ALA A 91 -9.68 -11.53 0.32
N ALA A 92 -9.26 -11.72 1.56
CA ALA A 92 -8.72 -10.66 2.40
C ALA A 92 -7.23 -10.91 2.65
N GLY A 93 -6.42 -9.86 2.68
CA GLY A 93 -4.99 -9.98 2.92
C GLY A 93 -4.35 -8.66 3.33
N PRO A 94 -3.06 -8.68 3.70
CA PRO A 94 -2.36 -7.50 4.17
C PRO A 94 -2.25 -6.44 3.06
N VAL A 95 -2.14 -5.18 3.47
CA VAL A 95 -1.92 -4.05 2.55
C VAL A 95 -0.60 -4.27 1.79
N PRO A 96 -0.63 -4.26 0.45
CA PRO A 96 0.58 -4.51 -0.34
C PRO A 96 1.54 -3.32 -0.29
N VAL A 97 2.84 -3.63 -0.21
CA VAL A 97 3.92 -2.66 -0.38
C VAL A 97 4.76 -3.12 -1.57
N THR A 98 4.87 -2.26 -2.58
CA THR A 98 5.60 -2.55 -3.82
C THR A 98 6.77 -1.59 -3.97
N ASP A 99 7.96 -2.13 -4.24
CA ASP A 99 9.11 -1.31 -4.61
C ASP A 99 9.07 -1.05 -6.12
N LEU A 100 9.01 0.21 -6.51
CA LEU A 100 9.03 0.62 -7.92
C LEU A 100 10.47 0.69 -8.45
N PRO A 101 10.71 0.36 -9.74
CA PRO A 101 12.01 0.54 -10.35
C PRO A 101 12.39 2.02 -10.44
N LEU A 102 13.70 2.27 -10.48
CA LEU A 102 14.21 3.62 -10.74
C LEU A 102 13.72 4.09 -12.12
N GLY A 103 13.04 5.25 -12.14
CA GLY A 103 12.48 5.82 -13.36
C GLY A 103 11.01 5.46 -13.64
N ALA A 104 10.32 4.80 -12.71
CA ALA A 104 8.86 4.68 -12.77
C ALA A 104 8.22 6.09 -12.66
N THR A 105 7.41 6.45 -13.65
CA THR A 105 6.66 7.71 -13.71
C THR A 105 5.19 7.39 -13.97
N GLU A 106 4.28 8.21 -13.46
CA GLU A 106 2.82 8.01 -13.61
C GLU A 106 2.35 7.97 -15.08
N ASP A 107 3.08 8.61 -15.99
CA ASP A 107 2.78 8.67 -17.43
C ASP A 107 3.10 7.38 -18.23
N ARG A 108 3.68 6.33 -17.63
CA ARG A 108 4.16 5.15 -18.37
C ARG A 108 3.95 3.81 -17.68
#